data_AF-A0A967LHX9-F1
#
_entry.id   AF-A0A967LHX9-F1
#
_cell.length_a   1.000
_cell.length_b   1.000
_cell.length_c   1.000
_cell.angle_alpha   90.00
_cell.angle_beta   90.00
_cell.angle_gamma   90.00
#
_symmetry.space_group_name_H-M   'P 1'
#
loop_
_entity.id
_entity.type
_entity.pdbx_description
1 polymer ?
#
loop_
_entity_poly.entity_id
_entity_poly.type
_entity_poly.pdbx_seq_one_letter_code
_entity_poly.pdbx_strand_id
1 'polypeptide(L)'
;VAAFMAGLGGGSVLGAKKAVESRSPLIVFAVLEAAVALYALLMPWITSVMSDWMIAWASESGLGVWYGVQSLLMLMLMLFPAMAMGYGYACVVESARRYSAGRFELGQLYGLNTLGGATGALLSVALLAAGGWKNAVYIIAFTGFAVAALATYLALTREGRIALLKKDHGRVEGGEKDFLKAALLYGLVGMAAMIIQIGWVRVFGMIMLRTEYVLALIVMVFLAGIAAGSLIERRLKDRKII
;
A
#
# COMPACT_ATOMS: atom_id res chain seq x y z
N VAL A 1 -2.23 11.40 -4.17
CA VAL A 1 -2.43 10.24 -5.08
C VAL A 1 -1.20 9.96 -5.93
N ALA A 2 -0.71 10.90 -6.75
CA ALA A 2 0.47 10.66 -7.61
C ALA A 2 1.71 10.17 -6.84
N ALA A 3 2.13 10.90 -5.79
CA ALA A 3 3.26 10.49 -4.93
C ALA A 3 3.07 9.11 -4.31
N PHE A 4 1.86 8.82 -3.82
CA PHE A 4 1.51 7.51 -3.23
C PHE A 4 1.58 6.37 -4.26
N MET A 5 1.01 6.56 -5.46
CA MET A 5 1.01 5.54 -6.51
C MET A 5 2.42 5.34 -7.10
N ALA A 6 3.18 6.42 -7.29
CA ALA A 6 4.58 6.35 -7.70
C ALA A 6 5.43 5.63 -6.65
N GLY A 7 5.21 5.92 -5.36
CA GLY A 7 5.86 5.23 -4.25
C GLY A 7 5.54 3.73 -4.26
N LEU A 8 4.26 3.35 -4.24
CA LEU A 8 3.85 1.94 -4.30
C LEU A 8 4.47 1.19 -5.50
N GLY A 9 4.39 1.78 -6.70
CA GLY A 9 4.94 1.18 -7.91
C GLY A 9 6.46 1.06 -7.87
N GLY A 10 7.16 2.15 -7.56
CA GLY A 10 8.61 2.18 -7.46
C GLY A 10 9.15 1.26 -6.36
N GLY A 11 8.48 1.24 -5.21
CA GLY A 11 8.79 0.36 -4.09
C GLY A 11 8.65 -1.11 -4.47
N SER A 12 7.57 -1.48 -5.17
CA SER A 12 7.35 -2.85 -5.65
C SER A 12 8.41 -3.29 -6.66
N VAL A 13 8.76 -2.43 -7.63
CA VAL A 13 9.83 -2.72 -8.61
C VAL A 13 11.19 -2.93 -7.92
N LEU A 14 11.53 -2.05 -6.97
CA LEU A 14 12.78 -2.16 -6.21
C LEU A 14 12.80 -3.36 -5.26
N GLY A 15 11.64 -3.70 -4.69
CA GLY A 15 11.45 -4.84 -3.81
C GLY A 15 11.45 -6.17 -4.54
N ALA A 16 11.00 -6.24 -5.80
CA ALA A 16 10.80 -7.50 -6.52
C ALA A 16 12.07 -8.37 -6.58
N LYS A 17 13.19 -7.81 -7.04
CA LYS A 17 14.47 -8.53 -7.12
C LYS A 17 15.04 -8.84 -5.73
N LYS A 18 15.05 -7.83 -4.84
CA LYS A 18 15.65 -7.95 -3.51
C LYS A 18 14.88 -8.90 -2.58
N ALA A 19 13.56 -9.01 -2.74
CA ALA A 19 12.74 -9.97 -1.99
C ALA A 19 13.12 -11.41 -2.33
N VAL A 20 13.36 -11.70 -3.62
CA VAL A 20 13.82 -13.00 -4.09
C VAL A 20 15.23 -13.32 -3.59
N GLU A 21 16.13 -12.33 -3.58
CA GLU A 21 17.51 -12.51 -3.07
C GLU A 21 17.58 -12.60 -1.54
N SER A 22 16.59 -12.08 -0.82
CA SER A 22 16.54 -12.12 0.64
C SER A 22 16.43 -13.55 1.17
N ARG A 23 17.18 -13.84 2.25
CA ARG A 23 17.03 -15.09 3.02
C ARG A 23 15.63 -15.19 3.63
N SER A 24 15.17 -14.08 4.19
CA SER A 24 13.84 -13.94 4.79
C SER A 24 13.11 -12.72 4.24
N PRO A 25 12.31 -12.89 3.18
CA PRO A 25 11.45 -11.80 2.70
C PRO A 25 10.45 -11.36 3.79
N LEU A 26 10.01 -12.25 4.68
CA LEU A 26 9.05 -11.93 5.73
C LEU A 26 9.63 -11.05 6.85
N ILE A 27 10.93 -11.22 7.20
CA ILE A 27 11.62 -10.29 8.11
C ILE A 27 11.80 -8.92 7.45
N VAL A 28 12.13 -8.87 6.16
CA VAL A 28 12.24 -7.59 5.44
C VAL A 28 10.89 -6.87 5.43
N PHE A 29 9.78 -7.60 5.20
CA PHE A 29 8.44 -7.06 5.34
C PHE A 29 8.19 -6.51 6.76
N ALA A 30 8.52 -7.29 7.80
CA ALA A 30 8.33 -6.85 9.19
C ALA A 30 9.08 -5.56 9.52
N VAL A 31 10.33 -5.41 9.05
CA VAL A 31 11.12 -4.19 9.24
C VAL A 31 10.48 -2.99 8.53
N LEU A 32 10.02 -3.18 7.28
CA LEU A 32 9.35 -2.12 6.52
C LEU A 32 8.03 -1.71 7.18
N GLU A 33 7.24 -2.67 7.65
CA GLU A 33 5.98 -2.42 8.34
C GLU A 33 6.21 -1.67 9.66
N ALA A 34 7.22 -2.07 10.45
CA ALA A 34 7.61 -1.34 11.65
C ALA A 34 8.09 0.08 11.34
N ALA A 35 8.80 0.29 10.23
CA ALA A 35 9.22 1.62 9.80
C ALA A 35 8.03 2.50 9.38
N VAL A 36 7.03 1.94 8.68
CA VAL A 36 5.79 2.66 8.33
C VAL A 36 4.95 2.96 9.58
N ALA A 37 4.86 2.02 10.52
CA ALA A 37 4.20 2.23 11.81
C ALA A 37 4.88 3.33 12.63
N LEU A 38 6.21 3.32 12.72
CA LEU A 38 6.98 4.36 13.39
C LEU A 38 6.80 5.71 12.69
N TYR A 39 6.82 5.73 11.36
CA TYR A 39 6.55 6.93 10.58
C TYR A 39 5.16 7.51 10.91
N ALA A 40 4.13 6.67 10.94
CA ALA A 40 2.78 7.07 11.33
C ALA A 40 2.73 7.62 12.77
N LEU A 41 3.43 6.99 13.72
CA LEU A 41 3.51 7.45 15.11
C LEU A 41 4.15 8.85 15.24
N LEU A 42 5.15 9.14 14.39
CA LEU A 42 5.85 10.42 14.36
C LEU A 42 5.05 11.52 13.63
N MET A 43 4.03 11.17 12.85
CA MET A 43 3.27 12.14 12.04
C MET A 43 2.72 13.34 12.82
N PRO A 44 2.11 13.19 14.01
CA PRO A 44 1.60 14.33 14.77
C PRO A 44 2.69 15.33 15.16
N TRP A 45 3.90 14.84 15.44
CA TRP A 45 5.05 15.69 15.75
C TRP A 45 5.59 16.36 14.47
N ILE A 46 5.77 15.59 13.39
CA ILE A 46 6.21 16.10 12.09
C ILE A 46 5.30 17.22 11.62
N THR A 47 3.97 17.04 11.67
CA THR A 47 3.02 18.07 11.22
C THR A 47 3.02 19.30 12.10
N SER A 48 3.22 19.17 13.42
CA SER A 48 3.34 20.33 14.30
C SER A 48 4.57 21.19 13.96
N VAL A 49 5.74 20.56 13.84
CA VAL A 49 6.99 21.26 13.47
C VAL A 49 6.88 21.91 12.09
N MET A 50 6.32 21.18 11.13
CA MET A 50 6.11 21.72 9.78
C MET A 50 5.13 22.89 9.77
N SER A 51 4.04 22.82 10.53
CA SER A 51 3.06 23.89 10.62
C SER A 51 3.68 25.16 11.19
N ASP A 52 4.41 25.06 12.30
CA ASP A 52 5.05 26.21 12.94
C ASP A 52 6.08 26.87 12.02
N TRP A 53 6.90 26.05 11.36
CA TRP A 53 7.89 26.52 10.38
C TRP A 53 7.23 27.18 9.17
N MET A 54 6.16 26.57 8.64
CA MET A 54 5.40 27.12 7.52
C MET A 54 4.76 28.46 7.91
N ILE A 55 4.14 28.59 9.09
CA ILE A 55 3.53 29.85 9.53
C ILE A 55 4.59 30.96 9.65
N ALA A 56 5.75 30.66 10.23
CA ALA A 56 6.85 31.63 10.36
C ALA A 56 7.30 32.16 8.99
N TRP A 57 7.43 31.26 8.00
CA TRP A 57 7.92 31.60 6.67
C TRP A 57 6.84 32.14 5.72
N ALA A 58 5.55 32.02 6.07
CA ALA A 58 4.43 32.44 5.24
C ALA A 58 4.46 33.93 4.92
N SER A 59 4.88 34.76 5.89
CA SER A 59 4.92 36.23 5.73
C SER A 59 6.04 36.74 4.82
N GLU A 60 7.08 35.93 4.60
CA GLU A 60 8.28 36.27 3.84
C GLU A 60 8.25 35.69 2.41
N SER A 61 7.23 34.89 2.08
CA SER A 61 7.20 34.08 0.87
C SER A 61 6.18 34.56 -0.15
N GLY A 62 6.59 34.63 -1.42
CA GLY A 62 5.67 34.77 -2.53
C GLY A 62 4.75 33.55 -2.69
N LEU A 63 3.52 33.77 -3.16
CA LEU A 63 2.48 32.74 -3.27
C LEU A 63 2.91 31.49 -4.07
N GLY A 64 3.68 31.68 -5.15
CA GLY A 64 4.18 30.56 -5.96
C GLY A 64 5.20 29.68 -5.22
N VAL A 65 6.10 30.31 -4.46
CA VAL A 65 7.10 29.61 -3.65
C VAL A 65 6.42 28.84 -2.52
N TRP A 66 5.43 29.45 -1.87
CA TRP A 66 4.62 28.82 -0.84
C TRP A 66 3.98 27.51 -1.32
N TYR A 67 3.23 27.57 -2.43
CA TYR A 67 2.61 26.36 -3.00
C TYR A 67 3.63 25.34 -3.48
N GLY A 68 4.77 25.78 -4.02
CA GLY A 68 5.87 24.91 -4.43
C GLY A 68 6.43 24.10 -3.27
N VAL A 69 6.77 24.77 -2.17
CA VAL A 69 7.30 24.13 -0.96
C VAL A 69 6.26 23.19 -0.33
N GLN A 70 5.01 23.63 -0.20
CA GLN A 70 3.94 22.77 0.34
C GLN A 70 3.75 21.51 -0.51
N SER A 71 3.77 21.64 -1.84
CA SER A 71 3.64 20.51 -2.76
C SER A 71 4.80 19.53 -2.66
N LEU A 72 6.03 20.05 -2.56
CA LEU A 72 7.23 19.24 -2.41
C LEU A 72 7.22 18.48 -1.08
N LEU A 73 6.86 19.14 0.02
CA LEU A 73 6.77 18.53 1.34
C LEU A 73 5.73 17.40 1.36
N MET A 74 4.54 17.65 0.80
CA MET A 74 3.50 16.61 0.69
C MET A 74 3.94 15.45 -0.21
N LEU A 75 4.67 15.72 -1.29
CA LEU A 75 5.22 14.68 -2.14
C LEU A 75 6.19 13.79 -1.35
N MET A 76 7.14 14.38 -0.63
CA MET A 76 8.13 13.63 0.14
C MET A 76 7.51 12.85 1.29
N LEU A 77 6.62 13.47 2.06
CA LEU A 77 5.90 12.81 3.16
C LEU A 77 5.09 11.60 2.69
N MET A 78 4.55 11.63 1.46
CA MET A 78 3.72 10.55 0.97
C MET A 78 4.52 9.48 0.21
N LEU A 79 5.62 9.86 -0.46
CA LEU A 79 6.40 8.98 -1.33
C LEU A 79 7.12 7.87 -0.55
N PHE A 80 7.84 8.22 0.52
CA PHE A 80 8.65 7.26 1.28
C PHE A 80 7.85 6.14 1.96
N PRO A 81 6.80 6.42 2.76
CA PRO A 81 6.00 5.34 3.34
C PRO A 81 5.30 4.51 2.26
N ALA A 82 4.83 5.12 1.17
CA ALA A 82 4.24 4.38 0.06
C ALA A 82 5.24 3.46 -0.64
N MET A 83 6.49 3.89 -0.78
CA MET A 83 7.58 3.09 -1.31
C MET A 83 7.90 1.89 -0.41
N ALA A 84 7.92 2.08 0.90
CA ALA A 84 8.06 0.99 1.86
C ALA A 84 6.89 0.00 1.78
N MET A 85 5.65 0.47 1.66
CA MET A 85 4.46 -0.38 1.46
C MET A 85 4.53 -1.18 0.16
N GLY A 86 4.95 -0.55 -0.95
CA GLY A 86 5.12 -1.22 -2.24
C GLY A 86 6.19 -2.32 -2.19
N TYR A 87 7.32 -2.04 -1.54
CA TYR A 87 8.37 -3.03 -1.31
C TYR A 87 7.85 -4.16 -0.41
N GLY A 88 7.17 -3.82 0.68
CA GLY A 88 6.59 -4.77 1.62
C GLY A 88 5.65 -5.75 0.93
N TYR A 89 4.83 -5.28 -0.02
CA TYR A 89 3.97 -6.15 -0.83
C TYR A 89 4.78 -7.17 -1.66
N ALA A 90 5.87 -6.75 -2.31
CA ALA A 90 6.76 -7.68 -3.03
C ALA A 90 7.34 -8.77 -2.10
N CYS A 91 7.71 -8.40 -0.86
CA CYS A 91 8.15 -9.34 0.16
C CYS A 91 7.06 -10.33 0.59
N VAL A 92 5.81 -9.87 0.75
CA VAL A 92 4.68 -10.74 1.09
C VAL A 92 4.39 -11.73 -0.04
N VAL A 93 4.42 -11.28 -1.29
CA VAL A 93 4.23 -12.15 -2.46
C VAL A 93 5.31 -13.24 -2.52
N GLU A 94 6.58 -12.87 -2.37
CA GLU A 94 7.68 -13.84 -2.36
C GLU A 94 7.61 -14.79 -1.15
N SER A 95 7.22 -14.27 0.01
CA SER A 95 6.98 -15.10 1.20
C SER A 95 5.86 -16.10 0.96
N ALA A 96 4.72 -15.67 0.41
CA ALA A 96 3.61 -16.56 0.08
C ALA A 96 4.03 -17.63 -0.93
N ARG A 97 4.82 -17.28 -1.95
CA ARG A 97 5.40 -18.23 -2.91
C ARG A 97 6.24 -19.31 -2.22
N ARG A 98 7.06 -18.93 -1.24
CA ARG A 98 7.93 -19.86 -0.48
C ARG A 98 7.16 -20.70 0.54
N TYR A 99 6.32 -20.07 1.36
CA TYR A 99 5.69 -20.71 2.53
C TYR A 99 4.40 -21.44 2.23
N SER A 100 3.71 -21.07 1.16
CA SER A 100 2.39 -21.63 0.83
C SER A 100 2.43 -22.65 -0.31
N ALA A 101 3.62 -22.98 -0.85
CA ALA A 101 3.79 -23.89 -1.98
C ALA A 101 2.83 -23.58 -3.16
N GLY A 102 2.62 -22.29 -3.45
CA GLY A 102 1.70 -21.86 -4.50
C GLY A 102 0.20 -21.95 -4.19
N ARG A 103 -0.21 -22.30 -2.95
CA ARG A 103 -1.63 -22.35 -2.54
C ARG A 103 -2.40 -21.04 -2.68
N PHE A 104 -1.68 -19.91 -2.71
CA PHE A 104 -2.27 -18.59 -2.93
C PHE A 104 -1.81 -18.04 -4.26
N GLU A 105 -2.78 -17.72 -5.13
CA GLU A 105 -2.52 -17.00 -6.37
C GLU A 105 -2.27 -15.51 -6.08
N LEU A 106 -1.52 -14.86 -6.97
CA LEU A 106 -1.23 -13.42 -6.88
C LEU A 106 -2.51 -12.58 -6.79
N GLY A 107 -3.55 -12.94 -7.56
CA GLY A 107 -4.85 -12.25 -7.54
C GLY A 107 -5.54 -12.33 -6.17
N GLN A 108 -5.39 -13.43 -5.43
CA GLN A 108 -5.97 -13.55 -4.10
C GLN A 108 -5.25 -12.69 -3.07
N LEU A 109 -3.91 -12.66 -3.11
CA LEU A 109 -3.11 -11.80 -2.25
C LEU A 109 -3.44 -10.33 -2.50
N TYR A 110 -3.57 -9.95 -3.78
CA TYR A 110 -4.01 -8.62 -4.17
C TYR A 110 -5.43 -8.32 -3.69
N GLY A 111 -6.36 -9.26 -3.85
CA GLY A 111 -7.74 -9.13 -3.39
C GLY A 111 -7.86 -8.94 -1.87
N LEU A 112 -7.15 -9.75 -1.07
CA LEU A 112 -7.12 -9.63 0.39
C LEU A 112 -6.48 -8.31 0.84
N ASN A 113 -5.35 -7.90 0.23
CA ASN A 113 -4.73 -6.61 0.49
C ASN A 113 -5.69 -5.45 0.18
N THR A 114 -6.43 -5.55 -0.93
CA THR A 114 -7.39 -4.55 -1.36
C THR A 114 -8.61 -4.48 -0.43
N LEU A 115 -9.12 -5.62 0.07
CA LEU A 115 -10.14 -5.63 1.13
C LEU A 115 -9.64 -5.00 2.43
N GLY A 116 -8.39 -5.28 2.80
CA GLY A 116 -7.73 -4.63 3.93
C GLY A 116 -7.69 -3.11 3.76
N GLY A 117 -7.35 -2.63 2.57
CA GLY A 117 -7.41 -1.20 2.24
C GLY A 117 -8.83 -0.62 2.32
N ALA A 118 -9.84 -1.35 1.83
CA ALA A 118 -11.24 -0.91 1.87
C ALA A 118 -11.77 -0.80 3.31
N THR A 119 -11.46 -1.80 4.14
CA THR A 119 -11.84 -1.84 5.57
C THR A 119 -11.06 -0.78 6.35
N GLY A 120 -9.76 -0.62 6.10
CA GLY A 120 -8.92 0.42 6.68
C GLY A 120 -9.40 1.84 6.37
N ALA A 121 -9.88 2.10 5.15
CA ALA A 121 -10.44 3.40 4.79
C ALA A 121 -11.65 3.77 5.67
N LEU A 122 -12.61 2.86 5.85
CA LEU A 122 -13.75 3.09 6.74
C LEU A 122 -13.34 3.19 8.21
N LEU A 123 -12.47 2.27 8.66
CA LEU A 123 -12.02 2.23 10.05
C LEU A 123 -11.31 3.53 10.44
N SER A 124 -10.51 4.11 9.53
CA SER A 124 -9.81 5.37 9.80
C SER A 124 -10.76 6.52 10.15
N VAL A 125 -11.89 6.62 9.44
CA VAL A 125 -12.90 7.65 9.68
C VAL A 125 -13.74 7.32 10.91
N ALA A 126 -14.02 6.05 11.19
CA ALA A 126 -14.69 5.64 12.42
C ALA A 126 -13.83 5.98 13.67
N LEU A 127 -12.53 5.72 13.62
CA LEU A 127 -11.59 6.06 14.69
C LEU A 127 -11.45 7.58 14.86
N LEU A 128 -11.43 8.32 13.76
CA LEU A 128 -11.44 9.78 13.77
C LEU A 128 -12.68 10.33 14.48
N ALA A 129 -13.86 9.82 14.14
CA ALA A 129 -15.13 10.24 14.75
C ALA A 129 -15.20 9.88 16.25
N ALA A 130 -14.68 8.72 16.63
CA ALA A 130 -14.77 8.24 18.02
C ALA A 130 -13.75 8.91 18.97
N GLY A 131 -12.55 9.22 18.49
CA GLY A 131 -11.44 9.62 19.36
C GLY A 131 -10.58 10.78 18.86
N GLY A 132 -10.92 11.39 17.73
CA GLY A 132 -10.11 12.43 17.09
C GLY A 132 -8.86 11.88 16.38
N TRP A 133 -8.19 12.75 15.62
CA TRP A 133 -7.17 12.33 14.66
C TRP A 133 -5.90 11.77 15.30
N LYS A 134 -5.46 12.31 16.46
CA LYS A 134 -4.24 11.81 17.14
C LYS A 134 -4.41 10.38 17.63
N ASN A 135 -5.54 10.08 18.28
CA ASN A 135 -5.84 8.74 18.78
C ASN A 135 -6.00 7.75 17.63
N ALA A 136 -6.66 8.17 16.53
CA ALA A 136 -6.77 7.34 15.33
C ALA A 136 -5.39 6.95 14.77
N VAL A 137 -4.47 7.92 14.66
CA VAL A 137 -3.09 7.68 14.20
C VAL A 137 -2.34 6.72 15.14
N TYR A 138 -2.46 6.89 16.45
CA TYR A 138 -1.80 5.99 17.41
C TYR A 138 -2.30 4.56 17.31
N ILE A 139 -3.62 4.35 17.24
CA ILE A 139 -4.21 3.01 17.08
C ILE A 139 -3.71 2.35 15.79
N ILE A 140 -3.67 3.09 14.68
CA ILE A 140 -3.16 2.58 13.40
C ILE A 140 -1.67 2.21 13.51
N ALA A 141 -0.84 3.07 14.11
CA ALA A 141 0.58 2.81 14.30
C ALA A 141 0.84 1.55 15.15
N PHE A 142 0.13 1.39 16.28
CA PHE A 142 0.25 0.19 17.11
C PHE A 142 -0.25 -1.08 16.42
N THR A 143 -1.28 -0.97 15.59
CA THR A 143 -1.72 -2.09 14.74
C THR A 143 -0.60 -2.50 13.78
N GLY A 144 0.08 -1.54 13.14
CA GLY A 144 1.23 -1.81 12.27
C GLY A 144 2.39 -2.48 13.01
N PHE A 145 2.72 -2.02 14.23
CA PHE A 145 3.71 -2.70 15.07
C PHE A 145 3.31 -4.13 15.44
N ALA A 146 2.03 -4.38 15.72
CA ALA A 146 1.52 -5.72 15.98
C ALA A 146 1.65 -6.64 14.74
N VAL A 147 1.38 -6.11 13.53
CA VAL A 147 1.58 -6.83 12.27
C VAL A 147 3.07 -7.14 12.05
N ALA A 148 3.96 -6.18 12.31
CA ALA A 148 5.41 -6.39 12.21
C ALA A 148 5.92 -7.46 13.21
N ALA A 149 5.42 -7.42 14.46
CA ALA A 149 5.74 -8.42 15.47
C ALA A 149 5.25 -9.82 15.06
N LEU A 150 4.02 -9.92 14.54
CA LEU A 150 3.46 -11.16 14.03
C LEU A 150 4.25 -11.71 12.83
N ALA A 151 4.61 -10.85 11.88
CA ALA A 151 5.44 -11.23 10.73
C ALA A 151 6.81 -11.76 11.18
N THR A 152 7.43 -11.11 12.16
CA THR A 152 8.70 -11.56 12.77
C THR A 152 8.54 -12.92 13.44
N TYR A 153 7.51 -13.08 14.26
CA TYR A 153 7.21 -14.37 14.92
C TYR A 153 6.99 -15.50 13.90
N LEU A 154 6.23 -15.24 12.83
CA LEU A 154 5.99 -16.21 11.76
C LEU A 154 7.26 -16.55 10.98
N ALA A 155 8.13 -15.59 10.75
CA ALA A 155 9.40 -15.81 10.07
C ALA A 155 10.31 -16.74 10.90
N LEU A 156 10.47 -16.43 12.20
CA LEU A 156 11.33 -17.19 13.11
C LEU A 156 10.83 -18.62 13.34
N THR A 157 9.51 -18.84 13.35
CA THR A 157 8.92 -20.17 13.56
C THR A 157 8.87 -21.02 12.30
N ARG A 158 8.86 -20.42 11.09
CA ARG A 158 8.74 -21.14 9.82
C ARG A 158 10.05 -21.30 9.04
N GLU A 159 11.05 -20.45 9.26
CA GLU A 159 12.34 -20.53 8.57
C GLU A 159 13.08 -21.86 8.81
N GLY A 160 12.93 -22.45 9.99
CA GLY A 160 13.50 -23.77 10.30
C GLY A 160 12.96 -24.91 9.42
N ARG A 161 11.76 -24.78 8.82
CA ARG A 161 11.17 -25.81 7.94
C ARG A 161 11.49 -25.64 6.46
N ILE A 162 11.76 -24.42 6.00
CA ILE A 162 11.88 -24.12 4.55
C ILE A 162 13.31 -24.35 4.03
N ALA A 163 14.32 -24.26 4.88
CA ALA A 163 15.69 -24.63 4.52
C ALA A 163 15.81 -26.08 3.96
N LEU A 164 14.86 -26.96 4.28
CA LEU A 164 14.79 -28.35 3.82
C LEU A 164 14.06 -28.55 2.48
N LEU A 165 13.26 -27.58 2.00
CA LEU A 165 12.42 -27.71 0.80
C LEU A 165 13.03 -27.03 -0.44
N LYS A 166 14.35 -26.80 -0.44
CA LYS A 166 15.06 -26.16 -1.54
C LYS A 166 15.13 -27.09 -2.76
N LYS A 167 14.02 -27.27 -3.46
CA LYS A 167 13.98 -27.90 -4.77
C LYS A 167 13.11 -27.07 -5.71
N ASP A 168 13.84 -26.39 -6.58
CA ASP A 168 13.50 -26.12 -7.98
C ASP A 168 12.14 -25.43 -8.26
N HIS A 169 12.15 -24.11 -8.20
CA HIS A 169 11.18 -23.31 -8.93
C HIS A 169 11.90 -22.71 -10.14
N GLY A 170 11.74 -23.40 -11.27
CA GLY A 170 12.26 -22.99 -12.56
C GLY A 170 11.92 -21.53 -12.87
N ARG A 171 12.91 -20.82 -13.43
CA ARG A 171 12.70 -19.49 -14.01
C ARG A 171 11.65 -19.62 -15.11
N VAL A 172 10.54 -18.91 -14.98
CA VAL A 172 9.61 -18.73 -16.08
C VAL A 172 10.27 -17.78 -17.08
N GLU A 173 10.78 -18.32 -18.17
CA GLU A 173 11.25 -17.55 -19.32
C GLU A 173 10.03 -16.99 -20.08
N GLY A 174 9.55 -15.83 -19.62
CA GLY A 174 8.59 -15.02 -20.37
C GLY A 174 9.32 -13.97 -21.19
N GLY A 175 9.00 -13.86 -22.49
CA GLY A 175 9.60 -12.86 -23.38
C GLY A 175 9.41 -11.44 -22.84
N GLU A 176 10.53 -10.76 -22.56
CA GLU A 176 10.59 -9.42 -21.94
C GLU A 176 9.72 -8.36 -22.66
N LYS A 177 9.54 -8.53 -23.98
CA LYS A 177 8.70 -7.67 -24.83
C LYS A 177 7.20 -7.86 -24.61
N ASP A 178 6.73 -9.07 -24.32
CA ASP A 178 5.32 -9.34 -24.05
C ASP A 178 4.94 -8.90 -22.63
N PHE A 179 5.89 -9.01 -21.70
CA PHE A 179 5.75 -8.44 -20.35
C PHE A 179 5.62 -6.92 -20.39
N LEU A 180 6.46 -6.20 -21.14
CA LEU A 180 6.40 -4.75 -21.20
C LEU A 180 5.08 -4.25 -21.79
N LYS A 181 4.58 -4.90 -22.85
CA LYS A 181 3.26 -4.59 -23.44
C LYS A 181 2.13 -4.83 -22.45
N ALA A 182 2.13 -5.98 -21.77
CA ALA A 182 1.13 -6.29 -20.74
C ALA A 182 1.19 -5.30 -19.57
N ALA A 183 2.38 -4.93 -19.11
CA ALA A 183 2.59 -3.95 -18.06
C ALA A 183 2.09 -2.55 -18.46
N LEU A 184 2.34 -2.13 -19.71
CA LEU A 184 1.85 -0.86 -20.24
C LEU A 184 0.32 -0.84 -20.32
N LEU A 185 -0.29 -1.88 -20.89
CA LEU A 185 -1.75 -2.00 -20.97
C LEU A 185 -2.38 -1.99 -19.58
N TYR A 186 -1.83 -2.75 -18.64
CA TYR A 186 -2.29 -2.78 -17.26
C TYR A 186 -2.11 -1.42 -16.56
N GLY A 187 -1.00 -0.73 -16.83
CA GLY A 187 -0.76 0.63 -16.37
C GLY A 187 -1.80 1.63 -16.90
N LEU A 188 -2.20 1.53 -18.17
CA LEU A 188 -3.26 2.35 -18.75
C LEU A 188 -4.63 2.08 -18.12
N VAL A 189 -4.94 0.82 -17.82
CA VAL A 189 -6.15 0.46 -17.07
C VAL A 189 -6.12 1.09 -15.67
N GLY A 190 -5.00 0.99 -14.96
CA GLY A 190 -4.81 1.64 -13.66
C GLY A 190 -4.95 3.17 -13.74
N MET A 191 -4.38 3.80 -14.77
CA MET A 191 -4.51 5.23 -15.02
C MET A 191 -5.97 5.64 -15.24
N ALA A 192 -6.70 4.92 -16.10
CA ALA A 192 -8.12 5.19 -16.35
C ALA A 192 -8.95 5.03 -15.07
N ALA A 193 -8.69 3.98 -14.29
CA ALA A 193 -9.37 3.73 -13.02
C ALA A 193 -9.10 4.85 -11.99
N MET A 194 -7.86 5.35 -11.91
CA MET A 194 -7.49 6.49 -11.06
C MET A 194 -8.12 7.80 -11.51
N ILE A 195 -8.22 8.05 -12.82
CA ILE A 195 -8.91 9.23 -13.37
C ILE A 195 -10.38 9.24 -12.94
N ILE A 196 -11.08 8.10 -13.07
CA ILE A 196 -12.48 7.98 -12.66
C ILE A 196 -12.61 8.19 -11.15
N GLN A 197 -11.78 7.53 -10.34
CA GLN A 197 -11.82 7.66 -8.88
C GLN A 197 -11.60 9.11 -8.43
N ILE A 198 -10.59 9.79 -8.97
CA ILE A 198 -10.31 11.21 -8.64
C ILE A 198 -11.43 12.10 -9.15
N GLY A 199 -12.00 11.81 -10.32
CA GLY A 199 -13.16 12.52 -10.87
C GLY A 199 -14.34 12.48 -9.91
N TRP A 200 -14.69 11.31 -9.38
CA TRP A 200 -15.73 11.16 -8.37
C TRP A 200 -15.42 11.93 -7.09
N VAL A 201 -14.20 11.84 -6.55
CA VAL A 201 -13.80 12.62 -5.35
C VAL A 201 -13.99 14.12 -5.58
N ARG A 202 -13.73 14.63 -6.79
CA ARG A 202 -13.96 16.05 -7.12
C ARG A 202 -15.44 16.39 -7.21
N VAL A 203 -16.23 15.60 -7.93
CA VAL A 203 -17.67 15.85 -8.11
C VAL A 203 -18.40 15.77 -6.77
N PHE A 204 -18.21 14.69 -6.01
CA PHE A 204 -18.84 14.53 -4.71
C PHE A 204 -18.32 15.55 -3.68
N GLY A 205 -17.04 15.92 -3.75
CA GLY A 205 -16.49 16.98 -2.91
C GLY A 205 -17.04 18.38 -3.20
N MET A 206 -17.54 18.65 -4.41
CA MET A 206 -18.24 19.91 -4.75
C MET A 206 -19.68 19.91 -4.25
N ILE A 207 -20.35 18.75 -4.25
CA ILE A 207 -21.78 18.64 -3.88
C ILE A 207 -21.96 18.50 -2.35
N MET A 208 -21.20 17.61 -1.72
CA MET A 208 -21.37 17.22 -0.32
C MET A 208 -20.37 17.89 0.64
N LEU A 209 -19.66 18.92 0.16
CA LEU A 209 -18.48 19.50 0.78
C LEU A 209 -17.32 18.48 0.85
N ARG A 210 -16.08 18.98 0.74
CA ARG A 210 -14.88 18.13 0.73
C ARG A 210 -14.61 17.58 2.14
N THR A 211 -15.21 16.43 2.46
CA THR A 211 -14.99 15.72 3.72
C THR A 211 -14.20 14.43 3.51
N GLU A 212 -13.46 14.04 4.54
CA GLU A 212 -12.76 12.76 4.65
C GLU A 212 -13.72 11.56 4.65
N TYR A 213 -14.96 11.75 5.10
CA TYR A 213 -16.02 10.74 5.07
C TYR A 213 -16.40 10.35 3.63
N VAL A 214 -16.60 11.34 2.76
CA VAL A 214 -16.91 11.11 1.34
C VAL A 214 -15.73 10.40 0.65
N LEU A 215 -14.50 10.82 0.95
CA LEU A 215 -13.30 10.17 0.41
C LEU A 215 -13.21 8.70 0.83
N ALA A 216 -13.42 8.40 2.12
CA ALA A 216 -13.37 7.03 2.63
C ALA A 216 -14.43 6.11 2.01
N LEU A 217 -15.65 6.61 1.80
CA LEU A 217 -16.71 5.85 1.13
C LEU A 217 -16.37 5.54 -0.33
N ILE A 218 -15.89 6.53 -1.09
CA ILE A 218 -15.49 6.32 -2.49
C ILE A 218 -14.34 5.31 -2.58
N VAL A 219 -13.33 5.44 -1.72
CA VAL A 219 -12.21 4.50 -1.66
C VAL A 219 -12.68 3.10 -1.27
N MET A 220 -13.56 2.97 -0.27
CA MET A 220 -14.11 1.68 0.15
C MET A 220 -14.85 0.99 -0.99
N VAL A 221 -15.77 1.66 -1.68
CA VAL A 221 -16.55 1.07 -2.77
C VAL A 221 -15.62 0.64 -3.92
N PHE A 222 -14.67 1.51 -4.27
CA PHE A 222 -13.71 1.25 -5.34
C PHE A 222 -12.81 0.05 -5.03
N LEU A 223 -12.23 0.00 -3.83
CA LEU A 223 -11.37 -1.11 -3.40
C LEU A 223 -12.17 -2.40 -3.18
N ALA A 224 -13.38 -2.33 -2.62
CA ALA A 224 -14.25 -3.50 -2.47
C ALA A 224 -14.60 -4.13 -3.83
N GLY A 225 -14.83 -3.32 -4.86
CA GLY A 225 -15.04 -3.81 -6.23
C GLY A 225 -13.82 -4.53 -6.81
N ILE A 226 -12.62 -3.94 -6.68
CA ILE A 226 -11.36 -4.56 -7.13
C ILE A 226 -11.11 -5.88 -6.38
N ALA A 227 -11.31 -5.87 -5.06
CA ALA A 227 -11.18 -7.04 -4.22
C ALA A 227 -12.14 -8.16 -4.63
N ALA A 228 -13.43 -7.85 -4.80
CA ALA A 228 -14.43 -8.81 -5.22
C ALA A 228 -14.07 -9.42 -6.57
N GLY A 229 -13.68 -8.60 -7.56
CA GLY A 229 -13.23 -9.09 -8.87
C GLY A 229 -12.03 -10.05 -8.76
N SER A 230 -11.02 -9.67 -7.97
CA SER A 230 -9.80 -10.46 -7.77
C SER A 230 -10.05 -11.81 -7.07
N LEU A 231 -11.05 -11.87 -6.17
CA LEU A 231 -11.41 -13.09 -5.45
C LEU A 231 -12.40 -13.98 -6.23
N ILE A 232 -13.27 -13.38 -7.07
CA ILE A 232 -14.23 -14.11 -7.91
C ILE A 232 -13.54 -14.80 -9.09
N GLU A 233 -12.53 -14.18 -9.70
CA GLU A 233 -11.79 -14.75 -10.83
C GLU A 233 -11.33 -16.19 -10.55
N ARG A 234 -10.80 -16.44 -9.33
CA ARG A 234 -10.40 -17.77 -8.90
C ARG A 234 -11.56 -18.77 -8.93
N ARG A 235 -12.72 -18.40 -8.37
CA ARG A 235 -13.90 -19.30 -8.32
C ARG A 235 -14.40 -19.65 -9.73
N LEU A 236 -14.22 -18.76 -10.70
CA LEU A 236 -14.59 -19.01 -12.10
C LEU A 236 -13.57 -19.89 -12.81
N LYS A 237 -12.27 -19.76 -12.52
CA LYS A 237 -11.24 -20.69 -13.01
C LYS A 237 -11.44 -22.11 -12.45
N ASP A 238 -11.69 -22.22 -11.14
CA ASP A 238 -11.98 -23.50 -10.48
C ASP A 238 -13.23 -24.20 -11.07
N ARG A 239 -14.21 -23.43 -11.59
CA ARG A 239 -15.44 -23.96 -12.22
C ARG A 239 -15.31 -24.32 -13.70
N LYS A 240 -14.33 -23.80 -14.43
CA LYS A 240 -14.10 -24.12 -15.85
C LYS A 240 -13.19 -25.34 -16.07
N ILE A 241 -12.71 -25.96 -14.99
CA ILE A 241 -11.85 -27.16 -15.01
C ILE A 241 -12.67 -28.44 -14.72
N ILE A 242 -14.00 -28.36 -14.70
CA ILE A 242 -14.94 -29.50 -14.62
C ILE A 242 -15.71 -29.54 -15.93
#